data_AF-A0A4U5JKX8-F1
#
_entry.id   AF-A0A4U5JKX8-F1
#
_cell.length_a   1.000
_cell.length_b   1.000
_cell.length_c   1.000
_cell.angle_alpha   90.00
_cell.angle_beta   90.00
_cell.angle_gamma   90.00
#
_symmetry.space_group_name_H-M   'P 1'
#
loop_
_entity.id
_entity.type
_entity.pdbx_description
1 polymer ?
#
loop_
_entity_poly.entity_id
_entity_poly.type
_entity_poly.pdbx_seq_one_letter_code
_entity_poly.pdbx_strand_id
1 'polypeptide(L)'
;MPLSERYGVRASSLHRRMSTLRFFAARTELDAMSLLKTQSAPAHPAFSAIAMRPDAWDRDTFWRFADNAKEATEALAAEKMKVLPQLPIEALRRFCTQYRFFTIDYISDLALLLAKLPFGGLRSLLSEILAEELGEGDPAKAHPEIYDRFLASIGVAPRELDRALPENHVVLGGLTEELRERDAAFGVGLRGMGGECLCQTYLSVMFEHMRAHPYLRENADRIDWEFWTIHTGEADIVHGELTRRAIDDYLRRDPSVLPELAEGYERSITAWNLFWQNIFDAYAPQPRAVS
;
A
#
# COMPACT_ATOMS: atom_id res chain seq x y z
N MET A 1 8.29 -57.65 -25.77
CA MET A 1 8.70 -56.43 -25.07
C MET A 1 7.75 -56.20 -23.90
N PRO A 2 8.27 -55.99 -22.67
CA PRO A 2 7.48 -55.86 -21.44
C PRO A 2 7.40 -54.41 -20.91
N LEU A 3 6.71 -54.28 -19.76
CA LEU A 3 6.70 -53.20 -18.73
C LEU A 3 5.71 -52.04 -18.97
N SER A 4 4.94 -51.54 -18.01
CA SER A 4 4.58 -51.90 -16.62
C SER A 4 3.65 -50.74 -16.15
N GLU A 5 2.41 -50.95 -15.74
CA GLU A 5 1.98 -51.34 -14.38
C GLU A 5 1.98 -50.18 -13.35
N ARG A 6 0.86 -50.10 -12.60
CA ARG A 6 0.68 -49.60 -11.20
C ARG A 6 0.02 -48.22 -10.99
N TYR A 7 -1.30 -48.25 -10.87
CA TYR A 7 -2.00 -47.55 -9.80
C TYR A 7 -2.42 -48.58 -8.74
N GLY A 8 -1.73 -48.55 -7.59
CA GLY A 8 -2.01 -49.40 -6.44
C GLY A 8 -2.38 -48.54 -5.23
N VAL A 9 -3.66 -48.54 -4.88
CA VAL A 9 -4.17 -48.03 -3.61
C VAL A 9 -3.75 -49.01 -2.50
N ARG A 10 -3.06 -48.51 -1.47
CA ARG A 10 -2.91 -49.23 -0.20
C ARG A 10 -3.36 -48.34 0.96
N ALA A 11 -4.44 -48.76 1.60
CA ALA A 11 -4.76 -48.39 2.96
C ALA A 11 -3.76 -49.05 3.90
N SER A 12 -3.17 -48.27 4.82
CA SER A 12 -2.46 -48.80 5.98
C SER A 12 -2.94 -48.06 7.22
N SER A 13 -3.70 -48.79 8.04
CA SER A 13 -4.06 -48.46 9.41
C SER A 13 -2.80 -48.39 10.29
N LEU A 14 -2.58 -47.26 10.94
CA LEU A 14 -1.67 -47.15 12.07
C LEU A 14 -2.41 -46.50 13.25
N HIS A 15 -2.84 -47.37 14.15
CA HIS A 15 -3.19 -47.05 15.53
C HIS A 15 -2.03 -46.27 16.18
N ARG A 16 -2.29 -45.03 16.60
CA ARG A 16 -1.47 -44.36 17.62
C ARG A 16 -2.36 -43.84 18.73
N ARG A 17 -1.98 -44.22 19.95
CA ARG A 17 -2.71 -44.08 21.20
C ARG A 17 -3.03 -42.62 21.51
N MET A 18 -4.29 -42.37 21.85
CA MET A 18 -4.71 -41.18 22.60
C MET A 18 -4.05 -41.23 23.98
N SER A 19 -3.29 -40.20 24.32
CA SER A 19 -2.89 -39.89 25.69
C SER A 19 -3.50 -38.55 26.05
N THR A 20 -4.51 -38.62 26.92
CA THR A 20 -5.18 -37.51 27.59
C THR A 20 -4.17 -36.68 28.38
N LEU A 21 -3.98 -35.42 27.99
CA LEU A 21 -3.40 -34.39 28.85
C LEU A 21 -4.45 -33.31 29.09
N ARG A 22 -4.75 -33.15 30.38
CA ARG A 22 -5.77 -32.27 30.94
C ARG A 22 -5.35 -30.81 30.72
N PHE A 23 -6.22 -30.04 30.09
CA PHE A 23 -6.21 -28.59 30.20
C PHE A 23 -6.63 -28.20 31.63
N PHE A 24 -5.73 -27.56 32.37
CA PHE A 24 -6.06 -26.79 33.56
C PHE A 24 -5.75 -25.34 33.28
N ALA A 25 -6.70 -24.49 33.67
CA ALA A 25 -6.74 -23.06 33.47
C ALA A 25 -5.62 -22.32 34.23
N ALA A 26 -5.08 -21.27 33.61
CA ALA A 26 -4.51 -20.12 34.31
C ALA A 26 -4.64 -18.87 33.42
N ARG A 27 -5.81 -18.22 33.50
CA ARG A 27 -5.90 -16.77 33.36
C ARG A 27 -5.37 -16.18 34.66
N THR A 28 -4.47 -15.21 34.58
CA THR A 28 -4.50 -13.87 35.22
C THR A 28 -3.09 -13.29 35.31
N GLU A 29 -3.00 -11.96 35.23
CA GLU A 29 -1.84 -11.10 35.51
C GLU A 29 -0.88 -10.79 34.34
N LEU A 30 -1.36 -9.97 33.40
CA LEU A 30 -0.53 -8.98 32.67
C LEU A 30 -1.34 -7.70 32.33
N ASP A 31 -2.45 -7.47 33.05
CA ASP A 31 -3.22 -6.22 33.05
C ASP A 31 -2.87 -5.42 34.31
N ALA A 32 -1.75 -4.70 34.26
CA ALA A 32 -1.49 -3.50 35.06
C ALA A 32 -0.02 -3.12 34.85
N MET A 33 0.26 -2.24 33.88
CA MET A 33 1.32 -1.21 33.93
C MET A 33 1.55 -0.60 32.53
N SER A 34 0.54 0.08 31.98
CA SER A 34 0.79 1.18 31.04
C SER A 34 -0.42 2.12 31.00
N LEU A 35 -0.67 2.76 32.13
CA LEU A 35 -1.47 3.98 32.20
C LEU A 35 -0.50 5.12 32.53
N LEU A 36 -0.65 6.23 31.80
CA LEU A 36 0.07 7.52 31.89
C LEU A 36 1.28 7.68 30.95
N LYS A 37 0.97 8.09 29.72
CA LYS A 37 1.48 9.34 29.12
C LYS A 37 0.70 9.69 27.85
N THR A 38 -0.54 10.14 28.02
CA THR A 38 -1.19 11.02 27.05
C THR A 38 -0.54 12.39 27.18
N GLN A 39 0.50 12.64 26.38
CA GLN A 39 0.92 14.00 26.08
C GLN A 39 0.36 14.35 24.70
N SER A 40 -0.47 15.38 24.73
CA SER A 40 -1.14 16.04 23.63
C SER A 40 -0.15 16.37 22.51
N ALA A 41 -0.29 15.68 21.37
CA ALA A 41 0.30 16.11 20.12
C ALA A 41 -0.36 17.44 19.68
N PRO A 42 0.40 18.41 19.13
CA PRO A 42 -0.18 19.64 18.63
C PRO A 42 -1.08 19.34 17.42
N ALA A 43 -2.29 19.92 17.45
CA ALA A 43 -3.23 19.88 16.35
C ALA A 43 -2.70 20.76 15.19
N HIS A 44 -2.06 20.12 14.22
CA HIS A 44 -1.84 20.66 12.87
C HIS A 44 -2.89 20.05 11.94
N PRO A 45 -3.20 20.64 10.76
CA PRO A 45 -4.45 20.38 10.07
C PRO A 45 -4.43 18.95 9.55
N ALA A 46 -4.94 18.04 10.38
CA ALA A 46 -5.50 16.80 9.91
C ALA A 46 -6.47 17.19 8.81
N PHE A 47 -6.46 16.42 7.73
CA PHE A 47 -7.61 16.38 6.84
C PHE A 47 -8.83 16.31 7.77
N SER A 48 -9.63 17.37 7.79
CA SER A 48 -10.94 17.30 8.44
C SER A 48 -11.73 16.43 7.48
N ALA A 49 -11.50 15.12 7.56
CA ALA A 49 -12.40 14.13 7.03
C ALA A 49 -13.72 14.51 7.65
N ILE A 50 -14.55 15.20 6.88
CA ILE A 50 -15.95 15.39 7.21
C ILE A 50 -16.41 13.97 7.49
N ALA A 51 -16.65 13.59 8.74
CA ALA A 51 -17.12 12.26 9.05
C ALA A 51 -18.42 12.07 8.25
N MET A 52 -18.35 11.30 7.18
CA MET A 52 -19.36 11.33 6.12
C MET A 52 -20.55 10.48 6.55
N ARG A 53 -21.77 11.01 6.39
CA ARG A 53 -22.99 10.27 6.71
C ARG A 53 -23.20 9.20 5.61
N PRO A 54 -23.37 7.92 5.97
CA PRO A 54 -23.55 6.81 5.02
C PRO A 54 -24.71 6.99 4.04
N ASP A 55 -25.70 7.79 4.42
CA ASP A 55 -27.02 7.88 3.78
C ASP A 55 -27.08 8.85 2.58
N ALA A 56 -25.98 9.49 2.18
CA ALA A 56 -25.97 10.59 1.19
C ALA A 56 -25.12 10.36 -0.07
N TRP A 57 -24.51 9.18 -0.23
CA TRP A 57 -23.70 8.90 -1.42
C TRP A 57 -24.58 8.43 -2.57
N ASP A 58 -24.56 9.19 -3.64
CA ASP A 58 -24.88 8.70 -4.97
C ASP A 58 -23.58 8.62 -5.77
N ARG A 59 -23.66 8.03 -6.96
CA ARG A 59 -22.50 7.83 -7.83
C ARG A 59 -21.80 9.14 -8.20
N ASP A 60 -22.54 10.24 -8.34
CA ASP A 60 -21.98 11.53 -8.77
C ASP A 60 -21.34 12.28 -7.60
N THR A 61 -21.96 12.23 -6.41
CA THR A 61 -21.33 12.74 -5.18
C THR A 61 -20.08 11.93 -4.84
N PHE A 62 -20.08 10.62 -5.12
CA PHE A 62 -18.92 9.76 -4.96
C PHE A 62 -17.73 10.17 -5.81
N TRP A 63 -17.92 10.27 -7.11
CA TRP A 63 -16.81 10.60 -8.00
C TRP A 63 -16.27 12.01 -7.78
N ARG A 64 -17.14 12.97 -7.46
CA ARG A 64 -16.71 14.32 -7.09
C ARG A 64 -15.90 14.34 -5.80
N PHE A 65 -16.27 13.54 -4.81
CA PHE A 65 -15.43 13.36 -3.63
C PHE A 65 -14.07 12.78 -4.02
N ALA A 66 -14.05 11.75 -4.87
CA ALA A 66 -12.81 11.11 -5.26
C ALA A 66 -11.85 12.04 -6.02
N ASP A 67 -12.41 12.88 -6.90
CA ASP A 67 -11.67 13.89 -7.64
C ASP A 67 -11.09 14.95 -6.67
N ASN A 68 -11.91 15.48 -5.75
CA ASN A 68 -11.45 16.42 -4.72
C ASN A 68 -10.37 15.83 -3.81
N ALA A 69 -10.51 14.55 -3.44
CA ALA A 69 -9.53 13.86 -2.61
C ALA A 69 -8.19 13.68 -3.33
N LYS A 70 -8.22 13.38 -4.64
CA LYS A 70 -7.02 13.30 -5.47
C LYS A 70 -6.30 14.66 -5.54
N GLU A 71 -7.02 15.73 -5.87
CA GLU A 71 -6.47 17.09 -5.93
C GLU A 71 -5.86 17.52 -4.58
N ALA A 72 -6.58 17.28 -3.48
CA ALA A 72 -6.09 17.61 -2.14
C ALA A 72 -4.85 16.79 -1.75
N THR A 73 -4.81 15.52 -2.15
CA THR A 73 -3.65 14.63 -1.94
C THR A 73 -2.44 15.13 -2.72
N GLU A 74 -2.64 15.54 -3.98
CA GLU A 74 -1.58 16.11 -4.82
C GLU A 74 -1.00 17.38 -4.21
N ALA A 75 -1.88 18.31 -3.78
CA ALA A 75 -1.45 19.55 -3.12
C ALA A 75 -0.68 19.27 -1.81
N LEU A 76 -1.16 18.33 -1.00
CA LEU A 76 -0.49 17.94 0.25
C LEU A 76 0.86 17.27 -0.02
N ALA A 77 0.93 16.37 -1.00
CA ALA A 77 2.17 15.73 -1.42
C ALA A 77 3.17 16.78 -1.90
N ALA A 78 2.74 17.71 -2.76
CA ALA A 78 3.61 18.75 -3.33
C ALA A 78 4.17 19.66 -2.23
N GLU A 79 3.39 19.99 -1.21
CA GLU A 79 3.89 20.76 -0.08
C GLU A 79 4.91 19.96 0.74
N LYS A 80 4.56 18.74 1.15
CA LYS A 80 5.42 17.93 2.02
C LYS A 80 6.73 17.50 1.33
N MET A 81 6.69 17.18 0.04
CA MET A 81 7.86 16.68 -0.71
C MET A 81 8.89 17.78 -1.02
N LYS A 82 8.58 19.08 -0.81
CA LYS A 82 9.53 20.19 -0.96
C LYS A 82 10.79 20.04 -0.11
N VAL A 83 10.74 19.25 0.96
CA VAL A 83 11.89 19.01 1.84
C VAL A 83 12.92 18.05 1.23
N LEU A 84 12.51 17.17 0.31
CA LEU A 84 13.38 16.10 -0.22
C LEU A 84 14.71 16.60 -0.79
N PRO A 85 14.79 17.70 -1.56
CA PRO A 85 16.07 18.21 -2.08
C PRO A 85 17.05 18.67 -1.00
N GLN A 86 16.57 18.94 0.22
CA GLN A 86 17.39 19.48 1.32
C GLN A 86 17.78 18.42 2.35
N LEU A 87 17.24 17.21 2.26
CA LEU A 87 17.57 16.13 3.18
C LEU A 87 19.05 15.75 3.05
N PRO A 88 19.75 15.41 4.15
CA PRO A 88 20.99 14.67 4.03
C PRO A 88 20.76 13.37 3.24
N ILE A 89 21.72 12.97 2.40
CA ILE A 89 21.54 11.79 1.54
C ILE A 89 21.18 10.51 2.32
N GLU A 90 21.72 10.32 3.51
CA GLU A 90 21.35 9.18 4.38
C GLU A 90 19.89 9.22 4.85
N ALA A 91 19.34 10.41 5.09
CA ALA A 91 17.93 10.57 5.43
C ALA A 91 17.05 10.31 4.20
N LEU A 92 17.43 10.81 3.02
CA LEU A 92 16.71 10.52 1.77
C LEU A 92 16.71 9.02 1.44
N ARG A 93 17.84 8.32 1.61
CA ARG A 93 17.95 6.87 1.45
C ARG A 93 16.96 6.11 2.34
N ARG A 94 16.89 6.47 3.62
CA ARG A 94 15.95 5.87 4.57
C ARG A 94 14.50 6.22 4.24
N PHE A 95 14.25 7.46 3.81
CA PHE A 95 12.95 7.92 3.32
C PHE A 95 12.45 7.03 2.17
N CYS A 96 13.26 6.86 1.12
CA CYS A 96 12.95 5.98 -0.01
C CYS A 96 12.79 4.52 0.42
N THR A 97 13.64 4.03 1.33
CA THR A 97 13.56 2.64 1.82
C THR A 97 12.20 2.33 2.43
N GLN A 98 11.52 3.28 3.08
CA GLN A 98 10.19 3.02 3.65
C GLN A 98 9.12 2.71 2.59
N TYR A 99 9.24 3.27 1.40
CA TYR A 99 8.30 3.01 0.31
C TYR A 99 8.41 1.58 -0.24
N ARG A 100 9.56 0.91 -0.06
CA ARG A 100 9.76 -0.50 -0.40
C ARG A 100 8.71 -1.42 0.22
N PHE A 101 8.31 -1.18 1.47
CA PHE A 101 7.34 -2.03 2.15
C PHE A 101 5.95 -1.92 1.51
N PHE A 102 5.61 -0.73 1.02
CA PHE A 102 4.38 -0.56 0.25
C PHE A 102 4.40 -1.38 -1.05
N THR A 103 5.50 -1.39 -1.81
CA THR A 103 5.57 -2.14 -3.07
C THR A 103 5.40 -3.65 -2.86
N ILE A 104 5.86 -4.18 -1.73
CA ILE A 104 5.68 -5.58 -1.35
C ILE A 104 4.24 -5.88 -0.92
N ASP A 105 3.71 -5.08 0.00
CA ASP A 105 2.38 -5.32 0.60
C ASP A 105 1.25 -5.07 -0.40
N TYR A 106 1.42 -4.09 -1.30
CA TYR A 106 0.44 -3.77 -2.35
C TYR A 106 0.17 -4.97 -3.26
N ILE A 107 1.20 -5.67 -3.72
CA ILE A 107 1.08 -6.86 -4.58
C ILE A 107 0.33 -7.99 -3.87
N SER A 108 0.69 -8.22 -2.60
CA SER A 108 0.04 -9.24 -1.78
C SER A 108 -1.45 -8.93 -1.57
N ASP A 109 -1.76 -7.66 -1.33
CA ASP A 109 -3.12 -7.18 -1.15
C ASP A 109 -3.93 -7.23 -2.45
N LEU A 110 -3.35 -6.88 -3.61
CA LEU A 110 -4.01 -7.03 -4.90
C LEU A 110 -4.39 -8.49 -5.18
N ALA A 111 -3.50 -9.44 -4.89
CA ALA A 111 -3.79 -10.86 -5.02
C ALA A 111 -4.95 -11.31 -4.11
N LEU A 112 -5.00 -10.81 -2.88
CA LEU A 112 -6.10 -11.07 -1.94
C LEU A 112 -7.42 -10.48 -2.44
N LEU A 113 -7.41 -9.24 -2.93
CA LEU A 113 -8.58 -8.58 -3.51
C LEU A 113 -9.13 -9.36 -4.72
N LEU A 114 -8.25 -9.80 -5.62
CA LEU A 114 -8.64 -10.61 -6.78
C LEU A 114 -9.32 -11.92 -6.39
N ALA A 115 -8.88 -12.55 -5.30
CA ALA A 115 -9.51 -13.78 -4.81
C ALA A 115 -10.96 -13.54 -4.35
N LYS A 116 -11.27 -12.32 -3.86
CA LYS A 116 -12.58 -11.93 -3.32
C LYS A 116 -13.53 -11.40 -4.39
N LEU A 117 -13.01 -10.84 -5.48
CA LEU A 117 -13.83 -10.21 -6.51
C LEU A 117 -14.66 -11.23 -7.31
N PRO A 118 -15.91 -10.88 -7.70
CA PRO A 118 -16.65 -11.68 -8.65
C PRO A 118 -15.96 -11.67 -10.03
N PHE A 119 -16.24 -12.67 -10.86
CA PHE A 119 -15.80 -12.65 -12.25
C PHE A 119 -16.40 -11.45 -12.99
N GLY A 120 -15.57 -10.74 -13.77
CA GLY A 120 -16.00 -9.58 -14.53
C GLY A 120 -14.83 -8.66 -14.87
N GLY A 121 -15.14 -7.57 -15.57
CA GLY A 121 -14.13 -6.64 -16.08
C GLY A 121 -13.18 -6.09 -15.03
N LEU A 122 -13.66 -5.76 -13.82
CA LEU A 122 -12.81 -5.25 -12.75
C LEU A 122 -11.79 -6.29 -12.27
N ARG A 123 -12.21 -7.56 -12.11
CA ARG A 123 -11.30 -8.65 -11.72
C ARG A 123 -10.27 -8.94 -12.82
N SER A 124 -10.67 -8.87 -14.09
CA SER A 124 -9.75 -9.04 -15.22
C SER A 124 -8.71 -7.91 -15.27
N LEU A 125 -9.14 -6.65 -15.19
CA LEU A 125 -8.22 -5.50 -15.19
C LEU A 125 -7.23 -5.56 -14.02
N LEU A 126 -7.71 -5.79 -12.79
CA LEU A 126 -6.83 -5.89 -11.64
C LEU A 126 -5.87 -7.10 -11.72
N SER A 127 -6.19 -8.12 -12.51
CA SER A 127 -5.28 -9.24 -12.76
C SER A 127 -4.19 -8.92 -13.77
N GLU A 128 -4.46 -8.03 -14.73
CA GLU A 128 -3.46 -7.48 -15.64
C GLU A 128 -2.48 -6.61 -14.84
N ILE A 129 -3.00 -5.69 -14.03
CA ILE A 129 -2.18 -4.86 -13.12
C ILE A 129 -1.33 -5.75 -12.20
N LEU A 130 -1.92 -6.76 -11.55
CA LEU A 130 -1.13 -7.66 -10.70
C LEU A 130 -0.05 -8.41 -11.50
N ALA A 131 -0.33 -8.82 -12.74
CA ALA A 131 0.66 -9.48 -13.57
C ALA A 131 1.84 -8.56 -13.89
N GLU A 132 1.57 -7.29 -14.20
CA GLU A 132 2.58 -6.26 -14.43
C GLU A 132 3.43 -5.99 -13.18
N GLU A 133 2.79 -5.81 -12.02
CA GLU A 133 3.47 -5.64 -10.73
C GLU A 133 4.39 -6.83 -10.39
N LEU A 134 4.01 -8.05 -10.80
CA LEU A 134 4.78 -9.29 -10.65
C LEU A 134 5.83 -9.50 -11.76
N GLY A 135 5.98 -8.56 -12.70
CA GLY A 135 6.96 -8.61 -13.78
C GLY A 135 6.58 -9.52 -14.95
N GLU A 136 5.30 -9.84 -15.11
CA GLU A 136 4.74 -10.61 -16.23
C GLU A 136 5.41 -11.99 -16.44
N GLY A 137 5.83 -12.62 -15.35
CA GLY A 137 6.52 -13.92 -15.38
C GLY A 137 8.05 -13.83 -15.44
N ASP A 138 8.61 -12.62 -15.47
CA ASP A 138 10.04 -12.37 -15.24
C ASP A 138 10.23 -11.76 -13.83
N PRO A 139 10.72 -12.52 -12.86
CA PRO A 139 10.94 -12.01 -11.50
C PRO A 139 11.86 -10.79 -11.45
N ALA A 140 12.82 -10.64 -12.38
CA ALA A 140 13.71 -9.48 -12.41
C ALA A 140 12.98 -8.17 -12.78
N LYS A 141 11.76 -8.27 -13.32
CA LYS A 141 10.89 -7.15 -13.65
C LYS A 141 9.80 -6.90 -12.61
N ALA A 142 9.70 -7.73 -11.57
CA ALA A 142 8.75 -7.49 -10.50
C ALA A 142 9.06 -6.15 -9.84
N HIS A 143 8.04 -5.33 -9.59
CA HIS A 143 8.21 -3.96 -9.10
C HIS A 143 9.07 -3.85 -7.81
N PRO A 144 8.97 -4.76 -6.83
CA PRO A 144 9.90 -4.77 -5.68
C PRO A 144 11.36 -4.96 -6.07
N GLU A 145 11.65 -5.81 -7.07
CA GLU A 145 13.02 -6.05 -7.55
C GLU A 145 13.55 -4.83 -8.32
N ILE A 146 12.71 -4.18 -9.15
CA ILE A 146 13.07 -2.92 -9.81
C ILE A 146 13.33 -1.82 -8.75
N TYR A 147 12.49 -1.75 -7.72
CA TYR A 147 12.66 -0.78 -6.64
C TYR A 147 13.94 -1.02 -5.83
N ASP A 148 14.28 -2.29 -5.56
CA ASP A 148 15.52 -2.64 -4.86
C ASP A 148 16.77 -2.28 -5.68
N ARG A 149 16.71 -2.37 -7.02
CA ARG A 149 17.79 -1.83 -7.89
C ARG A 149 17.92 -0.31 -7.78
N PHE A 150 16.80 0.42 -7.77
CA PHE A 150 16.81 1.86 -7.53
C PHE A 150 17.47 2.18 -6.17
N LEU A 151 17.04 1.53 -5.09
CA LEU A 151 17.60 1.72 -3.75
C LEU A 151 19.11 1.41 -3.71
N ALA A 152 19.54 0.31 -4.34
CA ALA A 152 20.95 -0.03 -4.45
C ALA A 152 21.74 1.04 -5.23
N SER A 153 21.18 1.55 -6.33
CA SER A 153 21.83 2.56 -7.20
C SER A 153 22.04 3.91 -6.49
N ILE A 154 21.16 4.26 -5.56
CA ILE A 154 21.34 5.45 -4.70
C ILE A 154 22.19 5.17 -3.48
N GLY A 155 22.68 3.93 -3.27
CA GLY A 155 23.63 3.56 -2.21
C GLY A 155 23.02 2.97 -0.93
N VAL A 156 21.78 2.47 -0.97
CA VAL A 156 21.20 1.72 0.16
C VAL A 156 21.87 0.34 0.25
N ALA A 157 22.38 -0.02 1.42
CA ALA A 157 22.98 -1.33 1.64
C ALA A 157 21.90 -2.41 1.83
N PRO A 158 22.11 -3.67 1.38
CA PRO A 158 21.12 -4.74 1.51
C PRO A 158 20.57 -4.94 2.93
N ARG A 159 21.42 -4.81 3.96
CA ARG A 159 21.03 -4.93 5.37
C ARG A 159 20.06 -3.84 5.87
N GLU A 160 19.91 -2.75 5.13
CA GLU A 160 19.00 -1.65 5.46
C GLU A 160 17.62 -1.86 4.80
N LEU A 161 17.49 -2.74 3.81
CA LEU A 161 16.25 -2.97 3.05
C LEU A 161 15.10 -3.51 3.92
N ASP A 162 15.43 -4.19 5.02
CA ASP A 162 14.44 -4.80 5.92
C ASP A 162 14.11 -3.90 7.13
N ARG A 163 14.56 -2.64 7.14
CA ARG A 163 14.35 -1.71 8.25
C ARG A 163 13.10 -0.84 8.07
N ALA A 164 11.93 -1.45 8.22
CA ALA A 164 10.67 -0.72 8.30
C ALA A 164 10.57 0.12 9.59
N LEU A 165 9.94 1.29 9.49
CA LEU A 165 9.40 1.98 10.66
C LEU A 165 8.30 1.09 11.28
N PRO A 166 8.34 0.79 12.60
CA PRO A 166 7.31 0.00 13.26
C PRO A 166 5.89 0.54 13.02
N GLU A 167 5.74 1.86 13.01
CA GLU A 167 4.47 2.54 12.78
C GLU A 167 3.94 2.27 11.37
N ASN A 168 4.82 2.22 10.36
CA ASN A 168 4.41 1.89 8.99
C ASN A 168 4.10 0.42 8.82
N HIS A 169 4.82 -0.47 9.51
CA HIS A 169 4.46 -1.88 9.52
C HIS A 169 3.05 -2.10 10.08
N VAL A 170 2.69 -1.39 11.16
CA VAL A 170 1.33 -1.42 11.72
C VAL A 170 0.29 -0.89 10.73
N VAL A 171 0.58 0.23 10.06
CA VAL A 171 -0.35 0.80 9.05
C VAL A 171 -0.61 -0.18 7.92
N LEU A 172 0.45 -0.70 7.27
CA LEU A 172 0.32 -1.58 6.12
C LEU A 172 -0.28 -2.94 6.49
N GLY A 173 0.18 -3.54 7.60
CA GLY A 173 -0.39 -4.79 8.10
C GLY A 173 -1.87 -4.67 8.46
N GLY A 174 -2.29 -3.52 9.02
CA GLY A 174 -3.69 -3.23 9.28
C GLY A 174 -4.54 -3.21 8.01
N LEU A 175 -4.02 -2.66 6.90
CA LEU A 175 -4.71 -2.68 5.61
C LEU A 175 -4.92 -4.10 5.09
N THR A 176 -3.90 -4.95 5.17
CA THR A 176 -3.98 -6.35 4.75
C THR A 176 -5.04 -7.12 5.56
N GLU A 177 -5.08 -6.91 6.87
CA GLU A 177 -6.07 -7.58 7.73
C GLU A 177 -7.49 -7.07 7.47
N GLU A 178 -7.69 -5.75 7.33
CA GLU A 178 -8.99 -5.20 6.94
C GLU A 178 -9.45 -5.76 5.58
N LEU A 179 -8.55 -5.87 4.59
CA LEU A 179 -8.86 -6.46 3.29
C LEU A 179 -9.23 -7.95 3.39
N ARG A 180 -8.61 -8.69 4.32
CA ARG A 180 -8.93 -10.09 4.59
C ARG A 180 -10.35 -10.23 5.15
N GLU A 181 -10.71 -9.40 6.11
CA GLU A 181 -11.95 -9.49 6.88
C GLU A 181 -13.16 -8.88 6.18
N ARG A 182 -12.99 -7.75 5.50
CA ARG A 182 -14.08 -6.97 4.87
C ARG A 182 -14.46 -7.48 3.49
N ASP A 183 -15.58 -6.99 2.94
CA ASP A 183 -16.07 -7.43 1.64
C ASP A 183 -15.23 -6.88 0.47
N ALA A 184 -15.42 -7.48 -0.72
CA ALA A 184 -14.66 -7.11 -1.91
C ALA A 184 -14.84 -5.63 -2.29
N ALA A 185 -16.03 -5.06 -2.09
CA ALA A 185 -16.31 -3.65 -2.36
C ALA A 185 -15.42 -2.70 -1.55
N PHE A 186 -15.29 -2.96 -0.24
CA PHE A 186 -14.35 -2.24 0.62
C PHE A 186 -12.91 -2.38 0.10
N GLY A 187 -12.50 -3.59 -0.28
CA GLY A 187 -11.17 -3.82 -0.85
C GLY A 187 -10.91 -3.06 -2.16
N VAL A 188 -11.92 -2.92 -3.02
CA VAL A 188 -11.85 -2.09 -4.24
C VAL A 188 -11.61 -0.63 -3.89
N GLY A 189 -12.33 -0.10 -2.90
CA GLY A 189 -12.06 1.25 -2.39
C GLY A 189 -10.65 1.38 -1.83
N LEU A 190 -10.23 0.40 -1.03
CA LEU A 190 -8.97 0.43 -0.29
C LEU A 190 -7.73 0.36 -1.20
N ARG A 191 -7.68 -0.64 -2.10
CA ARG A 191 -6.49 -0.94 -2.91
C ARG A 191 -6.69 -0.67 -4.39
N GLY A 192 -7.89 -0.87 -4.93
CA GLY A 192 -8.19 -0.51 -6.31
C GLY A 192 -8.13 1.01 -6.51
N MET A 193 -8.96 1.77 -5.81
CA MET A 193 -8.91 3.24 -5.89
C MET A 193 -7.71 3.81 -5.15
N GLY A 194 -7.39 3.29 -3.97
CA GLY A 194 -6.25 3.79 -3.19
C GLY A 194 -4.88 3.60 -3.85
N GLY A 195 -4.71 2.54 -4.65
CA GLY A 195 -3.53 2.37 -5.51
C GLY A 195 -3.55 3.41 -6.62
N GLU A 196 -4.51 3.31 -7.53
CA GLU A 196 -4.50 4.10 -8.77
C GLU A 196 -4.71 5.60 -8.59
N CYS A 197 -5.55 6.02 -7.62
CA CYS A 197 -5.91 7.44 -7.46
C CYS A 197 -4.95 8.21 -6.56
N LEU A 198 -4.27 7.55 -5.61
CA LEU A 198 -3.45 8.22 -4.59
C LEU A 198 -1.97 7.88 -4.71
N CYS A 199 -1.63 6.60 -4.96
CA CYS A 199 -0.24 6.16 -5.05
C CYS A 199 0.50 6.88 -6.19
N GLN A 200 -0.10 6.90 -7.38
CA GLN A 200 0.46 7.54 -8.57
C GLN A 200 0.74 9.03 -8.33
N THR A 201 -0.19 9.73 -7.66
CA THR A 201 -0.05 11.14 -7.30
C THR A 201 1.17 11.36 -6.40
N TYR A 202 1.34 10.55 -5.36
CA TYR A 202 2.52 10.63 -4.50
C TYR A 202 3.81 10.30 -5.24
N LEU A 203 3.82 9.25 -6.08
CA LEU A 203 5.00 8.83 -6.84
C LEU A 203 5.48 9.91 -7.81
N SER A 204 4.56 10.52 -8.56
CA SER A 204 4.87 11.58 -9.52
C SER A 204 5.48 12.80 -8.83
N VAL A 205 4.86 13.25 -7.74
CA VAL A 205 5.33 14.40 -6.96
C VAL A 205 6.65 14.08 -6.24
N MET A 206 6.76 12.90 -5.64
CA MET A 206 7.98 12.44 -5.00
C MET A 206 9.13 12.41 -6.00
N PHE A 207 8.92 11.84 -7.19
CA PHE A 207 9.94 11.78 -8.24
C PHE A 207 10.43 13.17 -8.64
N GLU A 208 9.52 14.12 -8.85
CA GLU A 208 9.85 15.50 -9.23
C GLU A 208 10.75 16.18 -8.19
N HIS A 209 10.41 16.07 -6.90
CA HIS A 209 11.20 16.69 -5.84
C HIS A 209 12.48 15.91 -5.53
N MET A 210 12.41 14.58 -5.51
CA MET A 210 13.55 13.72 -5.24
C MET A 210 14.67 13.92 -6.27
N ARG A 211 14.36 13.95 -7.57
CA ARG A 211 15.37 14.14 -8.63
C ARG A 211 16.09 15.49 -8.56
N ALA A 212 15.55 16.47 -7.82
CA ALA A 212 16.19 17.76 -7.61
C ALA A 212 17.27 17.72 -6.51
N HIS A 213 17.35 16.63 -5.73
CA HIS A 213 18.37 16.46 -4.68
C HIS A 213 19.80 16.46 -5.28
N PRO A 214 20.76 17.22 -4.71
CA PRO A 214 22.09 17.40 -5.29
C PRO A 214 22.83 16.10 -5.64
N TYR A 215 22.86 15.14 -4.71
CA TYR A 215 23.49 13.84 -4.96
C TYR A 215 22.85 13.09 -6.14
N LEU A 216 21.52 13.12 -6.27
CA LEU A 216 20.84 12.39 -7.35
C LEU A 216 21.07 13.06 -8.70
N ARG A 217 21.15 14.40 -8.74
CA ARG A 217 21.53 15.14 -9.94
C ARG A 217 22.95 14.84 -10.39
N GLU A 218 23.89 14.80 -9.45
CA GLU A 218 25.31 14.51 -9.73
C GLU A 218 25.56 13.08 -10.18
N ASN A 219 24.68 12.14 -9.82
CA ASN A 219 24.80 10.71 -10.13
C ASN A 219 23.68 10.23 -11.08
N ALA A 220 23.01 11.13 -11.79
CA ALA A 220 21.79 10.83 -12.54
C ALA A 220 21.97 9.73 -13.60
N ASP A 221 23.16 9.63 -14.19
CA ASP A 221 23.55 8.63 -15.20
C ASP A 221 23.81 7.23 -14.62
N ARG A 222 23.95 7.12 -13.30
CA ARG A 222 24.27 5.88 -12.60
C ARG A 222 23.11 5.32 -11.78
N ILE A 223 22.02 6.08 -11.67
CA ILE A 223 20.83 5.70 -10.92
C ILE A 223 19.92 4.88 -11.83
N ASP A 224 19.40 3.79 -11.27
CA ASP A 224 18.37 3.00 -11.94
C ASP A 224 17.02 3.70 -11.77
N TRP A 225 16.56 4.34 -12.85
CA TRP A 225 15.30 5.10 -12.89
C TRP A 225 14.12 4.29 -13.41
N GLU A 226 14.28 2.98 -13.64
CA GLU A 226 13.26 2.18 -14.32
C GLU A 226 11.92 2.19 -13.58
N PHE A 227 11.93 1.99 -12.26
CA PHE A 227 10.72 2.04 -11.43
C PHE A 227 9.98 3.38 -11.61
N TRP A 228 10.71 4.49 -11.55
CA TRP A 228 10.12 5.82 -11.66
C TRP A 228 9.61 6.12 -13.07
N THR A 229 10.29 5.62 -14.09
CA THR A 229 9.90 5.83 -15.50
C THR A 229 8.59 5.11 -15.82
N ILE A 230 8.39 3.92 -15.26
CA ILE A 230 7.13 3.17 -15.40
C ILE A 230 5.98 3.95 -14.76
N HIS A 231 6.15 4.39 -13.50
CA HIS A 231 5.09 5.00 -12.69
C HIS A 231 4.90 6.52 -12.88
N THR A 232 5.64 7.15 -13.78
CA THR A 232 5.45 8.56 -14.17
C THR A 232 5.21 8.72 -15.67
N GLY A 233 5.12 7.61 -16.40
CA GLY A 233 4.86 7.57 -17.83
C GLY A 233 3.37 7.56 -18.18
N GLU A 234 3.09 7.53 -19.50
CA GLU A 234 1.73 7.52 -20.03
C GLU A 234 0.94 6.25 -19.66
N ALA A 235 1.61 5.11 -19.46
CA ALA A 235 0.98 3.85 -19.10
C ALA A 235 0.19 3.94 -17.79
N ASP A 236 0.76 4.60 -16.78
CA ASP A 236 0.14 4.79 -15.47
C ASP A 236 -1.10 5.69 -15.53
N ILE A 237 -1.12 6.69 -16.42
CA ILE A 237 -2.31 7.52 -16.67
C ILE A 237 -3.44 6.66 -17.24
N VAL A 238 -3.12 5.77 -18.18
CA VAL A 238 -4.08 4.85 -18.79
C VAL A 238 -4.63 3.87 -17.75
N HIS A 239 -3.82 3.35 -16.83
CA HIS A 239 -4.29 2.48 -15.73
C HIS A 239 -5.27 3.19 -14.82
N GLY A 240 -4.99 4.44 -14.44
CA GLY A 240 -5.91 5.25 -13.65
C GLY A 240 -7.28 5.43 -14.34
N GLU A 241 -7.29 5.71 -15.64
CA GLU A 241 -8.54 5.85 -16.42
C GLU A 241 -9.30 4.52 -16.58
N LEU A 242 -8.59 3.43 -16.87
CA LEU A 242 -9.17 2.09 -17.01
C LEU A 242 -9.74 1.60 -15.69
N THR A 243 -9.02 1.79 -14.58
CA THR A 243 -9.47 1.39 -13.24
C THR A 243 -10.67 2.20 -12.81
N ARG A 244 -10.66 3.53 -13.02
CA ARG A 244 -11.86 4.37 -12.77
C ARG A 244 -13.05 3.84 -13.54
N ARG A 245 -12.90 3.55 -14.84
CA ARG A 245 -13.99 3.03 -15.67
C ARG A 245 -14.49 1.67 -15.19
N ALA A 246 -13.59 0.75 -14.85
CA ALA A 246 -13.95 -0.58 -14.38
C ALA A 246 -14.70 -0.55 -13.03
N ILE A 247 -14.29 0.36 -12.14
CA ILE A 247 -14.96 0.61 -10.87
C ILE A 247 -16.33 1.27 -11.08
N ASP A 248 -16.42 2.23 -11.99
CA ASP A 248 -17.68 2.86 -12.36
C ASP A 248 -18.69 1.87 -12.94
N ASP A 249 -18.22 0.92 -13.77
CA ASP A 249 -19.03 -0.17 -14.28
C ASP A 249 -19.42 -1.17 -13.18
N TYR A 250 -18.54 -1.42 -12.21
CA TYR A 250 -18.85 -2.22 -11.04
C TYR A 250 -19.97 -1.59 -10.20
N LEU A 251 -19.88 -0.29 -9.94
CA LEU A 251 -20.91 0.51 -9.26
C LEU A 251 -22.24 0.54 -10.03
N ARG A 252 -22.23 0.63 -11.37
CA ARG A 252 -23.47 0.61 -12.18
C ARG A 252 -24.17 -0.74 -12.14
N ARG A 253 -23.41 -1.83 -12.10
CA ARG A 253 -23.96 -3.20 -12.03
C ARG A 253 -24.57 -3.47 -10.67
N ASP A 254 -23.93 -2.99 -9.62
CA ASP A 254 -24.41 -3.13 -8.25
C ASP A 254 -24.20 -1.85 -7.45
N PRO A 255 -25.19 -0.94 -7.44
CA PRO A 255 -25.10 0.30 -6.67
C PRO A 255 -25.03 0.09 -5.16
N SER A 256 -25.41 -1.10 -4.65
CA SER A 256 -25.41 -1.38 -3.20
C SER A 256 -23.99 -1.46 -2.62
N VAL A 257 -22.98 -1.63 -3.47
CA VAL A 257 -21.57 -1.70 -3.05
C VAL A 257 -20.97 -0.34 -2.72
N LEU A 258 -21.65 0.76 -3.06
CA LEU A 258 -21.12 2.12 -2.95
C LEU A 258 -20.69 2.50 -1.51
N PRO A 259 -21.47 2.23 -0.44
CA PRO A 259 -21.05 2.60 0.91
C PRO A 259 -19.74 1.93 1.33
N GLU A 260 -19.61 0.62 1.11
CA GLU A 260 -18.39 -0.13 1.44
C GLU A 260 -17.19 0.36 0.62
N LEU A 261 -17.40 0.63 -0.67
CA LEU A 261 -16.38 1.15 -1.56
C LEU A 261 -15.90 2.54 -1.12
N ALA A 262 -16.82 3.43 -0.74
CA ALA A 262 -16.49 4.76 -0.23
C ALA A 262 -15.71 4.69 1.08
N GLU A 263 -16.14 3.83 2.02
CA GLU A 263 -15.43 3.61 3.28
C GLU A 263 -14.01 3.07 3.05
N GLY A 264 -13.85 2.09 2.16
CA GLY A 264 -12.55 1.56 1.78
C GLY A 264 -11.62 2.64 1.21
N TYR A 265 -12.16 3.53 0.37
CA TYR A 265 -11.37 4.61 -0.21
C TYR A 265 -10.98 5.67 0.82
N GLU A 266 -11.90 6.07 1.71
CA GLU A 266 -11.59 6.97 2.84
C GLU A 266 -10.51 6.38 3.76
N ARG A 267 -10.62 5.08 4.06
CA ARG A 267 -9.63 4.34 4.84
C ARG A 267 -8.25 4.38 4.18
N SER A 268 -8.20 4.25 2.85
CA SER A 268 -6.97 4.33 2.06
C SER A 268 -6.32 5.70 2.15
N ILE A 269 -7.10 6.78 1.99
CA ILE A 269 -6.62 8.16 2.13
C ILE A 269 -6.00 8.37 3.52
N THR A 270 -6.71 7.95 4.57
CA THR A 270 -6.22 8.05 5.95
C THR A 270 -4.93 7.26 6.14
N ALA A 271 -4.86 6.04 5.61
CA ALA A 271 -3.67 5.18 5.71
C ALA A 271 -2.46 5.81 5.04
N TRP A 272 -2.64 6.31 3.80
CA TRP A 272 -1.59 6.92 3.02
C TRP A 272 -1.03 8.18 3.69
N ASN A 273 -1.93 9.03 4.20
CA ASN A 273 -1.54 10.23 4.93
C ASN A 273 -0.70 9.89 6.17
N LEU A 274 -1.11 8.86 6.93
CA LEU A 274 -0.39 8.42 8.11
C LEU A 274 0.95 7.75 7.76
N PHE A 275 0.96 6.89 6.74
CA PHE A 275 2.17 6.23 6.23
C PHE A 275 3.24 7.26 5.87
N TRP A 276 2.89 8.26 5.06
CA TRP A 276 3.82 9.33 4.70
C TRP A 276 4.19 10.20 5.89
N GLN A 277 3.24 10.54 6.77
CA GLN A 277 3.50 11.34 7.96
C GLN A 277 4.57 10.70 8.84
N ASN A 278 4.48 9.39 9.10
CA ASN A 278 5.48 8.66 9.88
C ASN A 278 6.89 8.76 9.25
N ILE A 279 6.99 8.71 7.92
CA ILE A 279 8.27 8.85 7.20
C ILE A 279 8.82 10.27 7.34
N PHE A 280 7.97 11.28 7.15
CA PHE A 280 8.36 12.68 7.33
C PHE A 280 8.80 12.95 8.76
N ASP A 281 8.08 12.48 9.77
CA ASP A 281 8.44 12.70 11.17
C ASP A 281 9.77 12.03 11.55
N ALA A 282 10.06 10.88 10.95
CA ALA A 282 11.30 10.15 11.20
C ALA A 282 12.53 10.76 10.52
N TYR A 283 12.39 11.34 9.32
CA TYR A 283 13.53 11.68 8.47
C TYR A 283 13.58 13.12 7.97
N ALA A 284 12.49 13.88 8.04
CA ALA A 284 12.50 15.30 7.70
C ALA A 284 12.86 16.15 8.92
N PRO A 285 13.58 17.28 8.73
CA PRO A 285 13.84 18.23 9.79
C PRO A 285 12.52 18.74 10.38
N GLN A 286 12.34 18.58 11.69
CA GLN A 286 11.23 19.23 12.39
C GLN A 286 11.47 20.75 12.40
N PRO A 287 10.45 21.58 12.12
CA PRO A 287 10.57 23.02 12.31
C PRO A 287 11.04 23.28 13.74
N ARG A 288 12.16 23.99 13.90
CA ARG A 288 12.56 24.45 15.24
C ARG A 288 11.41 25.28 15.78
N ALA A 289 10.84 24.85 16.91
CA ALA A 289 9.92 25.69 17.66
C ALA A 289 10.62 27.03 17.90
N VAL A 290 10.03 28.09 17.39
CA VAL A 290 10.49 29.45 17.68
C VAL A 290 10.20 29.68 19.16
N SER A 291 11.24 29.58 19.98
CA SER A 291 11.23 29.91 21.40
C SER A 291 11.17 31.41 21.62
#